data_AF-A0AAD0M657-F1
#
_entry.id   AF-A0AAD0M657-F1
#
_cell.length_a   1.000
_cell.length_b   1.000
_cell.length_c   1.000
_cell.angle_alpha   90.00
_cell.angle_beta   90.00
_cell.angle_gamma   90.00
#
_symmetry.space_group_name_H-M   'P 1'
#
loop_
_entity.id
_entity.type
_entity.pdbx_description
1 polymer ?
#
loop_
_entity_poly.entity_id
_entity_poly.type
_entity_poly.pdbx_seq_one_letter_code
_entity_poly.pdbx_strand_id
1 'polypeptide(L)'
;MDSKHTLDLEKLSPEDRKARVTELLNEISARNDASGEPGPTASEHKNRYLMSLSMIFYATILGSTLLLASTVYFQFIPAPLTYITTQDGRIIELTPIKK
;
A
#
# COMPACT_ATOMS: atom_id res chain seq x y z
N MET A 1 36.60 9.28 12.58
CA MET A 1 35.97 10.55 12.18
C MET A 1 35.56 10.40 10.72
N ASP A 2 34.26 10.34 10.49
CA ASP A 2 33.63 10.17 9.17
C ASP A 2 33.91 11.38 8.27
N SER A 3 34.73 11.20 7.24
CA SER A 3 34.61 12.08 6.07
C SER A 3 33.36 11.65 5.32
N LYS A 4 32.26 12.37 5.50
CA LYS A 4 31.16 12.34 4.54
C LYS A 4 31.74 12.72 3.18
N HIS A 5 32.07 11.72 2.36
CA HIS A 5 32.35 11.92 0.95
C HIS A 5 31.05 12.41 0.31
N THR A 6 30.86 13.73 0.24
CA THR A 6 29.94 14.32 -0.71
C THR A 6 30.46 13.93 -2.08
N LEU A 7 29.75 13.00 -2.72
CA LEU A 7 30.05 12.52 -4.06
C LEU A 7 29.82 13.70 -5.00
N ASP A 8 30.89 14.43 -5.33
CA ASP A 8 30.93 15.56 -6.27
C ASP A 8 30.64 15.10 -7.72
N LEU A 9 29.55 14.36 -7.93
CA LEU A 9 29.11 13.78 -9.19
C LEU A 9 28.66 14.84 -10.19
N GLU A 10 28.33 16.03 -9.69
CA GLU A 10 27.76 17.13 -10.48
C GLU A 10 28.75 17.73 -11.48
N LYS A 11 30.05 17.66 -11.20
CA LYS A 11 31.13 18.20 -12.05
C LYS A 11 31.75 17.18 -13.01
N LEU A 12 31.36 15.92 -12.93
CA LEU A 12 31.91 14.84 -13.76
C LEU A 12 31.17 14.72 -15.09
N SER A 13 31.93 14.35 -16.14
CA SER A 13 31.36 13.97 -17.42
C SER A 13 30.46 12.73 -17.25
N PRO A 14 29.46 12.51 -18.11
CA PRO A 14 28.54 11.37 -17.98
C PRO A 14 29.23 10.00 -17.95
N GLU A 15 30.33 9.85 -18.71
CA GLU A 15 31.11 8.61 -18.77
C GLU A 15 31.91 8.39 -17.48
N ASP A 16 32.56 9.44 -16.96
CA ASP A 16 33.33 9.35 -15.71
C ASP A 16 32.40 9.13 -14.50
N ARG A 17 31.21 9.71 -14.55
CA ARG A 17 30.16 9.49 -13.55
C ARG A 17 29.73 8.03 -13.53
N LYS A 18 29.52 7.43 -14.70
CA LYS A 18 29.16 6.02 -14.85
C LYS A 18 30.27 5.12 -14.31
N ALA A 19 31.52 5.39 -14.67
CA ALA A 19 32.67 4.64 -14.16
C ALA A 19 32.77 4.71 -12.63
N ARG A 20 32.62 5.91 -12.05
CA ARG A 20 32.70 6.10 -10.60
C ARG A 20 31.55 5.45 -9.84
N VAL A 21 30.35 5.48 -10.40
CA VAL A 21 29.18 4.78 -9.84
C VAL A 21 29.40 3.27 -9.90
N THR A 22 29.94 2.73 -11.00
CA THR A 22 30.26 1.30 -11.12
C THR A 22 31.33 0.87 -10.11
N GLU A 23 32.37 1.66 -9.90
CA GLU A 23 33.40 1.41 -8.88
C GLU A 23 32.78 1.33 -7.47
N LEU A 24 31.94 2.30 -7.11
CA LEU A 24 31.27 2.31 -5.81
C LEU A 24 30.28 1.15 -5.62
N LEU A 25 29.55 0.77 -6.67
CA LEU A 25 28.67 -0.39 -6.63
C LEU A 25 29.46 -1.68 -6.41
N ASN A 26 30.64 -1.81 -7.03
CA ASN A 26 31.52 -2.95 -6.83
C ASN A 26 32.13 -2.97 -5.42
N GLU A 27 32.53 -1.82 -4.87
CA GLU A 27 33.01 -1.71 -3.49
C GLU A 27 31.93 -2.08 -2.47
N ILE A 28 30.68 -1.66 -2.69
CA ILE A 28 29.55 -2.02 -1.84
C ILE A 28 29.27 -3.53 -1.95
N SER A 29 29.31 -4.11 -3.15
CA SER A 29 29.14 -5.54 -3.36
C SER A 29 30.21 -6.34 -2.62
N ALA A 30 31.49 -5.97 -2.77
CA ALA A 30 32.60 -6.64 -2.11
C ALA A 30 32.54 -6.55 -0.57
N ARG A 31 32.06 -5.42 -0.03
CA ARG A 31 31.82 -5.27 1.42
C ARG A 31 30.68 -6.14 1.92
N ASN A 32 29.61 -6.29 1.13
CA ASN A 32 28.48 -7.16 1.46
C ASN A 32 28.88 -8.65 1.42
N ASP A 33 29.75 -9.04 0.49
CA ASP A 33 30.31 -10.40 0.41
C ASP A 33 31.20 -10.72 1.63
N ALA A 34 31.91 -9.73 2.17
CA ALA A 34 32.76 -9.88 3.36
C ALA A 34 31.98 -10.05 4.67
N SER A 35 30.71 -9.62 4.73
CA SER A 35 29.85 -9.74 5.92
C SER A 35 29.12 -11.09 6.05
N GLY A 36 29.31 -12.03 5.12
CA GLY A 36 28.78 -13.40 5.22
C GLY A 36 27.26 -13.55 5.06
N GLU A 37 26.50 -12.45 5.10
CA GLU A 37 25.09 -12.42 4.71
C GLU A 37 24.98 -11.71 3.35
N PRO A 38 24.61 -12.42 2.28
CA PRO A 38 24.35 -11.76 1.01
C PRO A 38 23.17 -10.81 1.23
N GLY A 39 23.46 -9.51 1.18
CA GLY A 39 22.42 -8.49 1.16
C GLY A 39 21.45 -8.76 0.01
N PRO A 40 20.18 -8.33 0.12
CA PRO A 40 19.18 -8.63 -0.89
C PRO A 40 19.66 -8.20 -2.27
N THR A 41 19.67 -9.14 -3.22
CA THR A 41 20.09 -8.85 -4.58
C THR A 41 19.15 -7.79 -5.21
N ALA A 42 19.60 -7.09 -6.27
CA ALA A 42 18.73 -6.17 -7.00
C ALA A 42 17.43 -6.85 -7.49
N SER A 43 17.51 -8.15 -7.79
CA SER A 43 16.36 -8.99 -8.15
C SER A 43 15.39 -9.19 -6.98
N GLU A 44 15.90 -9.40 -5.77
CA GLU A 44 15.09 -9.52 -4.55
C GLU A 44 14.46 -8.19 -4.15
N HIS A 45 15.16 -7.07 -4.29
CA HIS A 45 14.58 -5.74 -4.10
C HIS A 45 13.41 -5.50 -5.04
N LYS A 46 13.57 -5.82 -6.33
CA LYS A 46 12.48 -5.75 -7.32
C LYS A 46 11.33 -6.67 -6.95
N ASN A 47 11.62 -7.90 -6.52
CA ASN A 47 10.59 -8.87 -6.17
C ASN A 47 9.80 -8.46 -4.91
N ARG A 48 10.49 -7.94 -3.88
CA ARG A 48 9.86 -7.37 -2.68
C ARG A 48 8.96 -6.19 -3.01
N TYR A 49 9.40 -5.32 -3.93
CA TYR A 49 8.59 -4.21 -4.42
C TYR A 49 7.34 -4.68 -5.20
N LEU A 50 7.48 -5.67 -6.07
CA LEU A 50 6.35 -6.24 -6.81
C LEU A 50 5.36 -6.94 -5.88
N MET A 51 5.85 -7.66 -4.87
CA MET A 51 5.02 -8.31 -3.85
C MET A 51 4.22 -7.29 -3.04
N SER A 52 4.86 -6.22 -2.56
CA SER A 52 4.18 -5.19 -1.77
C SER A 52 3.14 -4.43 -2.61
N LEU A 53 3.48 -4.09 -3.85
CA LEU A 53 2.54 -3.46 -4.78
C LEU A 53 1.33 -4.37 -5.06
N SER A 54 1.57 -5.66 -5.27
CA SER A 54 0.50 -6.64 -5.49
C SER A 54 -0.40 -6.76 -4.26
N MET A 55 0.16 -6.81 -3.05
CA MET A 55 -0.64 -6.83 -1.81
C MET A 55 -1.54 -5.60 -1.67
N ILE A 56 -1.00 -4.40 -1.93
CA ILE A 56 -1.77 -3.16 -1.87
C ILE A 56 -2.91 -3.20 -2.89
N PHE A 57 -2.62 -3.65 -4.11
CA PHE A 57 -3.61 -3.74 -5.18
C PHE A 57 -4.74 -4.72 -4.83
N TYR A 58 -4.41 -5.92 -4.35
CA TYR A 58 -5.39 -6.91 -3.91
C TYR A 58 -6.23 -6.42 -2.73
N ALA A 59 -5.61 -5.80 -1.72
CA ALA A 59 -6.32 -5.24 -0.58
C ALA A 59 -7.31 -4.14 -1.02
N THR A 60 -6.90 -3.29 -1.96
CA THR A 60 -7.75 -2.23 -2.50
C THR A 60 -8.94 -2.81 -3.25
N ILE A 61 -8.72 -3.75 -4.17
CA ILE A 61 -9.81 -4.39 -4.93
C ILE A 61 -10.79 -5.12 -3.99
N LEU A 62 -10.27 -5.95 -3.08
CA LEU A 62 -11.11 -6.70 -2.17
C LEU A 62 -11.92 -5.76 -1.26
N GLY A 63 -11.26 -4.73 -0.69
CA GLY A 63 -11.91 -3.73 0.15
C GLY A 63 -13.01 -2.97 -0.59
N SER A 64 -12.74 -2.48 -1.80
CA SER A 64 -13.73 -1.80 -2.63
C SER A 64 -14.90 -2.71 -3.00
N THR A 65 -14.63 -3.98 -3.32
CA THR A 65 -15.69 -4.95 -3.68
C THR A 65 -16.59 -5.26 -2.47
N LEU A 66 -16.01 -5.44 -1.29
CA LEU A 66 -16.76 -5.67 -0.05
C LEU A 66 -17.61 -4.46 0.35
N LEU A 67 -17.09 -3.23 0.19
CA LEU A 67 -17.84 -2.01 0.44
C LEU A 67 -19.04 -1.86 -0.52
N LEU A 68 -18.82 -2.14 -1.80
CA LEU A 68 -19.89 -2.13 -2.80
C LEU A 68 -20.96 -3.18 -2.47
N ALA A 69 -20.55 -4.42 -2.19
CA ALA A 69 -21.45 -5.50 -1.81
C ALA A 69 -22.26 -5.17 -0.55
N SER A 70 -21.62 -4.59 0.46
CA SER A 70 -22.29 -4.12 1.69
C SER A 70 -23.33 -3.05 1.38
N THR A 71 -22.97 -2.06 0.56
CA THR A 71 -23.90 -0.96 0.20
C THR A 71 -25.11 -1.49 -0.56
N VAL A 72 -24.89 -2.39 -1.52
CA VAL A 72 -25.97 -3.10 -2.23
C VAL A 72 -26.86 -3.83 -1.23
N TYR A 73 -26.26 -4.64 -0.34
CA TYR A 73 -27.00 -5.38 0.68
C TYR A 73 -27.88 -4.46 1.56
N PHE A 74 -27.35 -3.34 2.06
CA PHE A 74 -28.11 -2.36 2.84
C PHE A 74 -29.23 -1.67 2.04
N GLN A 75 -29.05 -1.47 0.74
CA GLN A 75 -30.10 -0.89 -0.10
C GLN A 75 -31.25 -1.87 -0.37
N PHE A 76 -30.96 -3.17 -0.49
CA PHE A 76 -31.97 -4.21 -0.76
C PHE A 76 -32.69 -4.71 0.49
N ILE A 77 -32.13 -4.53 1.69
CA ILE A 77 -32.88 -4.83 2.92
C ILE A 77 -34.04 -3.82 3.07
N PRO A 78 -35.29 -4.30 3.23
CA PRO A 78 -36.40 -3.43 3.60
C PRO A 78 -36.14 -2.84 4.98
N ALA A 79 -36.34 -1.53 5.13
CA ALA A 79 -36.16 -0.87 6.42
C ALA A 79 -37.04 -1.56 7.48
N PRO A 80 -36.52 -1.83 8.69
CA PRO A 80 -37.30 -2.49 9.71
C PRO A 80 -38.56 -1.68 10.02
N LEU A 81 -39.73 -2.28 9.81
CA LEU A 81 -41.00 -1.67 10.13
C LEU A 81 -41.04 -1.45 11.64
N THR A 82 -41.02 -0.18 12.05
CA THR A 82 -41.11 0.18 13.46
C THR A 82 -42.56 0.53 13.74
N TYR A 83 -43.20 -0.29 14.59
CA TYR A 83 -44.54 -0.02 15.06
C TYR A 83 -44.47 0.78 16.35
N ILE A 84 -45.12 1.94 16.39
CA ILE A 84 -45.33 2.69 17.63
C ILE A 84 -46.80 2.55 18.00
N THR A 85 -47.06 2.09 19.21
CA THR A 85 -48.40 2.13 19.81
C THR A 85 -48.59 3.52 20.42
N THR A 86 -49.64 4.23 20.01
CA THR A 86 -50.01 5.49 20.64
C THR A 86 -50.69 5.23 21.99
N GLN A 87 -50.73 6.24 22.86
CA GLN A 87 -51.43 6.13 24.16
C GLN A 87 -52.92 5.79 24.00
N ASP A 88 -53.50 6.11 22.85
CA ASP A 88 -54.89 5.79 22.48
C ASP A 88 -55.05 4.39 21.85
N GLY A 89 -54.00 3.55 21.86
CA GLY A 89 -54.03 2.17 21.36
C GLY A 89 -54.03 2.02 19.84
N ARG A 90 -53.69 3.08 19.08
CA ARG A 90 -53.55 3.00 17.63
C ARG A 90 -52.14 2.57 17.25
N ILE A 91 -52.04 1.65 16.30
CA ILE A 91 -50.75 1.22 15.73
C ILE A 91 -50.45 2.11 14.53
N ILE A 92 -49.37 2.87 14.60
CA ILE A 92 -48.86 3.65 13.46
C ILE A 92 -47.65 2.91 12.90
N GLU A 93 -47.73 2.52 11.63
CA GLU A 93 -46.59 2.00 10.88
C GLU A 93 -45.68 3.18 10.49
N LEU A 94 -44.56 3.33 11.19
CA LEU A 94 -43.50 4.23 10.76
C LEU A 94 -42.60 3.43 9.82
N THR A 95 -42.86 3.52 8.52
CA THR A 95 -41.86 3.15 7.52
C THR A 95 -40.69 4.12 7.68
N PRO A 96 -39.50 3.67 8.08
CA PRO A 96 -38.35 4.56 8.17
C PRO A 96 -38.05 5.09 6.77
N ILE A 97 -38.14 6.41 6.58
CA ILE A 97 -37.68 7.04 5.35
C ILE A 97 -36.16 6.78 5.29
N LYS A 98 -35.72 5.98 4.32
CA LYS A 98 -34.29 5.81 4.01
C LYS A 98 -33.72 7.23 3.77
N LYS A 99 -32.94 7.75 4.72
CA LYS A 99 -32.22 9.01 4.58
C LYS A 99 -31.00 8.83 3.70
#